data_AF-A0A5P8AV32-F1
#
_entry.id   AF-A0A5P8AV32-F1
#
_cell.length_a   1.000
_cell.length_b   1.000
_cell.length_c   1.000
_cell.angle_alpha   90.00
_cell.angle_beta   90.00
_cell.angle_gamma   90.00
#
_symmetry.space_group_name_H-M   'P 1'
#
loop_
_entity.id
_entity.type
_entity.pdbx_description
1 polymer ?
#
loop_
_entity_poly.entity_id
_entity_poly.type
_entity_poly.pdbx_seq_one_letter_code
_entity_poly.pdbx_strand_id
1 'polypeptide(L)'
;MESALERLKEKKLEIKGKKNKLIFVKVESKNNRTLYHTKMMNDLYTFGIHRRQSSKFFIAFRGLFNKEKITPFNLFSIKGNDKFLGIFYGYRKPVQNVVTRYEENGVIKSYTFSKVYYIEFRFKKGSVFCYLKGIFRLIKKEKSETHYSQFLLKLMMSLEKQVYEFYGKKFPSGGIITKWIEKKLRS
;
A
#
# COMPACT_ATOMS: atom_id res chain seq x y z
N MET A 1 -36.14 -16.62 -21.78
CA MET A 1 -35.76 -15.32 -21.16
C MET A 1 -34.96 -15.51 -19.85
N GLU A 2 -35.20 -16.60 -19.09
CA GLU A 2 -34.50 -16.93 -17.84
C GLU A 2 -32.99 -17.21 -18.00
N SER A 3 -32.56 -17.91 -19.07
CA SER A 3 -31.14 -18.27 -19.24
C SER A 3 -30.21 -17.07 -19.47
N ALA A 4 -30.72 -15.95 -19.98
CA ALA A 4 -29.97 -14.71 -20.13
C ALA A 4 -29.80 -13.97 -18.77
N LEU A 5 -30.83 -14.03 -17.92
CA LEU A 5 -30.83 -13.45 -16.57
C LEU A 5 -29.89 -14.22 -15.62
N GLU A 6 -29.86 -15.54 -15.70
CA GLU A 6 -28.90 -16.38 -14.94
C GLU A 6 -27.46 -16.11 -15.36
N ARG A 7 -27.16 -16.09 -16.67
CA ARG A 7 -25.83 -15.74 -17.18
C ARG A 7 -25.38 -14.34 -16.74
N LEU A 8 -26.31 -13.39 -16.66
CA LEU A 8 -26.02 -12.04 -16.14
C LEU A 8 -25.73 -12.05 -14.64
N LYS A 9 -26.46 -12.84 -13.83
CA LYS A 9 -26.19 -13.01 -12.39
C LYS A 9 -24.84 -13.68 -12.13
N GLU A 10 -24.50 -14.72 -12.88
CA GLU A 10 -23.21 -15.42 -12.82
C GLU A 10 -22.05 -14.49 -13.20
N LYS A 11 -22.16 -13.78 -14.33
CA LYS A 11 -21.16 -12.76 -14.71
C LYS A 11 -21.00 -11.69 -13.65
N LYS A 12 -22.10 -11.24 -13.02
CA LYS A 12 -22.06 -10.24 -11.95
C LYS A 12 -21.34 -10.76 -10.71
N LEU A 13 -21.56 -12.03 -10.34
CA LEU A 13 -20.86 -12.72 -9.25
C LEU A 13 -19.37 -12.91 -9.56
N GLU A 14 -19.04 -13.29 -10.79
CA GLU A 14 -17.65 -13.46 -11.25
C GLU A 14 -16.89 -12.12 -11.24
N ILE A 15 -17.51 -11.06 -11.75
CA ILE A 15 -16.98 -9.69 -11.71
C ILE A 15 -16.81 -9.20 -10.26
N LYS A 16 -17.76 -9.51 -9.36
CA LYS A 16 -17.69 -9.16 -7.93
C LYS A 16 -16.56 -9.93 -7.22
N GLY A 17 -16.36 -11.20 -7.57
CA GLY A 17 -15.25 -12.04 -7.12
C GLY A 17 -13.88 -11.52 -7.59
N LYS A 18 -13.77 -11.07 -8.85
CA LYS A 18 -12.57 -10.43 -9.40
C LYS A 18 -12.29 -9.06 -8.74
N LYS A 19 -13.31 -8.24 -8.49
CA LYS A 19 -13.17 -6.96 -7.76
C LYS A 19 -12.59 -7.13 -6.35
N ASN A 20 -12.99 -8.16 -5.61
CA ASN A 20 -12.45 -8.45 -4.26
C ASN A 20 -10.97 -8.91 -4.25
N LYS A 21 -10.43 -9.33 -5.41
CA LYS A 21 -9.02 -9.70 -5.56
C LYS A 21 -8.12 -8.51 -5.90
N LEU A 22 -8.68 -7.41 -6.43
CA LEU A 22 -7.89 -6.25 -6.83
C LEU A 22 -7.29 -5.56 -5.60
N ILE A 23 -6.02 -5.21 -5.72
CA ILE A 23 -5.31 -4.40 -4.72
C ILE A 23 -5.69 -2.92 -4.82
N PHE A 24 -5.97 -2.43 -6.03
CA PHE A 24 -6.38 -1.06 -6.29
C PHE A 24 -7.88 -0.91 -6.16
N VAL A 25 -8.28 0.06 -5.35
CA VAL A 25 -9.69 0.31 -5.02
C VAL A 25 -10.21 1.62 -5.59
N LYS A 26 -9.31 2.53 -5.92
CA LYS A 26 -9.64 3.79 -6.56
C LYS A 26 -8.52 4.19 -7.50
N VAL A 27 -8.91 4.70 -8.66
CA VAL A 27 -8.03 5.36 -9.62
C VAL A 27 -8.63 6.74 -9.87
N GLU A 28 -7.86 7.78 -9.63
CA GLU A 28 -8.27 9.18 -9.82
C GLU A 28 -7.44 9.80 -10.94
N SER A 29 -8.04 10.64 -11.77
CA SER A 29 -7.30 11.55 -12.66
C SER A 29 -7.39 12.96 -12.09
N LYS A 30 -6.24 13.58 -11.81
CA LYS A 30 -6.16 14.93 -11.28
C LYS A 30 -5.00 15.67 -11.96
N ASN A 31 -5.28 16.81 -12.59
CA ASN A 31 -4.26 17.63 -13.27
C ASN A 31 -3.39 16.84 -14.26
N ASN A 32 -4.03 16.03 -15.13
CA ASN A 32 -3.35 15.12 -16.07
C ASN A 32 -2.42 14.10 -15.40
N ARG A 33 -2.62 13.81 -14.12
CA ARG A 33 -1.92 12.75 -13.38
C ARG A 33 -2.88 11.68 -12.93
N THR A 34 -2.46 10.42 -13.07
CA THR A 34 -3.23 9.27 -12.59
C THR A 34 -2.75 8.86 -11.21
N LEU A 35 -3.66 8.86 -10.23
CA LEU A 35 -3.41 8.47 -8.85
C LEU A 35 -4.06 7.11 -8.59
N TYR A 36 -3.25 6.12 -8.23
CA TYR A 36 -3.70 4.79 -7.90
C TYR A 36 -3.71 4.62 -6.39
N HIS A 37 -4.81 4.10 -5.85
CA HIS A 37 -5.01 3.92 -4.43
C HIS A 37 -5.24 2.45 -4.12
N THR A 38 -4.38 1.85 -3.31
CA THR A 38 -4.60 0.49 -2.84
C THR A 38 -5.74 0.43 -1.82
N LYS A 39 -6.30 -0.76 -1.57
CA LYS A 39 -6.99 -1.02 -0.31
C LYS A 39 -6.02 -0.85 0.86
N MET A 40 -6.57 -0.65 2.06
CA MET A 40 -5.76 -0.66 3.28
C MET A 40 -5.23 -2.07 3.53
N MET A 41 -3.92 -2.16 3.75
CA MET A 41 -3.19 -3.40 4.04
C MET A 41 -2.60 -3.34 5.45
N ASN A 42 -2.23 -4.49 6.02
CA ASN A 42 -1.62 -4.51 7.35
C ASN A 42 -0.19 -3.97 7.30
N ASP A 43 0.68 -4.67 6.58
CA ASP A 43 2.11 -4.37 6.49
C ASP A 43 2.74 -4.98 5.21
N LEU A 44 4.02 -4.70 5.03
CA LEU A 44 4.84 -5.21 3.94
C LEU A 44 5.25 -6.66 4.20
N TYR A 45 5.07 -7.53 3.20
CA TYR A 45 5.45 -8.93 3.26
C TYR A 45 6.80 -9.17 2.59
N THR A 46 6.89 -8.93 1.28
CA THR A 46 8.13 -9.08 0.50
C THR A 46 8.05 -8.24 -0.79
N PHE A 47 9.18 -8.04 -1.44
CA PHE A 47 9.31 -7.24 -2.66
C PHE A 47 10.61 -7.58 -3.38
N GLY A 48 10.74 -7.14 -4.63
CA GLY A 48 11.99 -7.23 -5.37
C GLY A 48 11.79 -7.13 -6.87
N ILE A 49 12.90 -7.17 -7.60
CA ILE A 49 12.89 -7.24 -9.06
C ILE A 49 12.55 -8.67 -9.47
N HIS A 50 11.64 -8.82 -10.43
CA HIS A 50 11.30 -10.13 -10.95
C HIS A 50 12.49 -10.74 -11.71
N ARG A 51 13.03 -11.89 -11.25
CA ARG A 51 14.26 -12.50 -11.80
C ARG A 51 14.26 -12.67 -13.32
N ARG A 52 13.10 -13.01 -13.91
CA ARG A 52 12.93 -13.19 -15.36
C ARG A 52 12.42 -11.95 -16.11
N GLN A 53 11.99 -10.93 -15.39
CA GLN A 53 11.33 -9.74 -15.97
C GLN A 53 11.84 -8.50 -15.24
N SER A 54 13.05 -8.08 -15.59
CA SER A 54 13.72 -6.92 -14.98
C SER A 54 12.96 -5.60 -15.14
N SER A 55 11.92 -5.56 -15.99
CA SER A 55 11.01 -4.42 -16.15
C SER A 55 9.92 -4.33 -15.07
N LYS A 56 9.87 -5.29 -14.13
CA LYS A 56 8.86 -5.34 -13.07
C LYS A 56 9.50 -5.44 -11.69
N PHE A 57 9.07 -4.55 -10.81
CA PHE A 57 9.38 -4.59 -9.39
C PHE A 57 8.11 -4.96 -8.63
N PHE A 58 8.05 -6.16 -8.07
CA PHE A 58 6.87 -6.62 -7.35
C PHE A 58 6.92 -6.15 -5.88
N ILE A 59 5.75 -5.87 -5.33
CA ILE A 59 5.57 -5.54 -3.92
C ILE A 59 4.35 -6.33 -3.42
N ALA A 60 4.52 -7.07 -2.33
CA ALA A 60 3.49 -7.87 -1.71
C ALA A 60 3.20 -7.40 -0.29
N PHE A 61 1.91 -7.27 0.03
CA PHE A 61 1.45 -6.86 1.36
C PHE A 61 0.62 -7.95 2.03
N ARG A 62 0.66 -7.99 3.36
CA ARG A 62 -0.25 -8.81 4.17
C ARG A 62 -1.63 -8.15 4.26
N GLY A 63 -2.68 -8.94 4.10
CA GLY A 63 -4.06 -8.48 4.20
C GLY A 63 -4.36 -7.84 5.57
N LEU A 64 -5.27 -6.86 5.58
CA LEU A 64 -5.57 -6.09 6.79
C LEU A 64 -6.16 -6.93 7.93
N PHE A 65 -7.09 -7.83 7.61
CA PHE A 65 -7.81 -8.68 8.58
C PHE A 65 -7.31 -10.13 8.57
N ASN A 66 -6.80 -10.62 7.44
CA ASN A 66 -6.17 -11.92 7.32
C ASN A 66 -4.73 -11.72 6.86
N LYS A 67 -3.76 -11.99 7.75
CA LYS A 67 -2.33 -11.82 7.50
C LYS A 67 -1.76 -12.85 6.53
N GLU A 68 -2.39 -14.02 6.41
CA GLU A 68 -2.03 -15.08 5.46
C GLU A 68 -2.41 -14.69 4.02
N LYS A 69 -3.41 -13.82 3.86
CA LYS A 69 -3.80 -13.30 2.57
C LYS A 69 -2.76 -12.32 2.05
N ILE A 70 -1.85 -12.79 1.21
CA ILE A 70 -0.86 -11.97 0.52
C ILE A 70 -1.47 -11.36 -0.74
N THR A 71 -1.32 -10.05 -0.92
CA THR A 71 -1.77 -9.34 -2.13
C THR A 71 -0.58 -8.62 -2.78
N PRO A 72 -0.12 -9.08 -3.96
CA PRO A 72 0.95 -8.43 -4.70
C PRO A 72 0.44 -7.39 -5.72
N PHE A 73 1.31 -6.47 -6.10
CA PHE A 73 1.23 -5.67 -7.31
C PHE A 73 2.63 -5.39 -7.87
N ASN A 74 2.71 -4.86 -9.09
CA ASN A 74 3.98 -4.51 -9.72
C ASN A 74 4.07 -3.01 -9.95
N LEU A 75 5.24 -2.45 -9.63
CA LEU A 75 5.75 -1.25 -10.26
C LEU A 75 6.46 -1.66 -11.56
N PHE A 76 6.38 -0.81 -12.57
CA PHE A 76 6.94 -1.08 -13.90
C PHE A 76 8.09 -0.13 -14.20
N SER A 77 8.98 -0.55 -15.09
CA SER A 77 9.98 0.32 -15.67
C SER A 77 9.29 1.48 -16.40
N ILE A 78 9.96 2.63 -16.36
CA ILE A 78 9.43 3.87 -16.91
C ILE A 78 9.49 3.80 -18.44
N LYS A 79 8.41 4.22 -19.12
CA LYS A 79 8.37 4.37 -20.58
C LYS A 79 8.08 5.82 -20.97
N GLY A 80 8.67 6.27 -22.07
CA GLY A 80 8.45 7.62 -22.60
C GLY A 80 8.95 8.73 -21.68
N ASN A 81 8.20 9.82 -21.57
CA ASN A 81 8.59 11.02 -20.81
C ASN A 81 8.11 11.04 -19.35
N ASP A 82 7.62 9.92 -18.81
CA ASP A 82 7.36 9.80 -17.37
C ASP A 82 8.70 9.70 -16.59
N LYS A 83 8.70 10.00 -15.30
CA LYS A 83 9.91 9.98 -14.45
C LYS A 83 9.55 9.61 -13.03
N PHE A 84 10.31 8.72 -12.40
CA PHE A 84 10.22 8.49 -10.97
C PHE A 84 10.80 9.69 -10.21
N LEU A 85 9.98 10.29 -9.36
CA LEU A 85 10.29 11.49 -8.59
C LEU A 85 10.71 11.17 -7.16
N GLY A 86 10.38 9.98 -6.66
CA GLY A 86 10.81 9.50 -5.35
C GLY A 86 9.70 8.83 -4.55
N ILE A 87 10.05 8.48 -3.31
CA ILE A 87 9.13 7.91 -2.32
C ILE A 87 8.72 9.00 -1.33
N PHE A 88 7.45 9.04 -0.97
CA PHE A 88 6.92 9.97 0.02
C PHE A 88 6.04 9.24 1.04
N TYR A 89 6.06 9.70 2.28
CA TYR A 89 5.21 9.19 3.35
C TYR A 89 4.21 10.25 3.80
N GLY A 90 3.03 9.80 4.19
CA GLY A 90 2.00 10.69 4.69
C GLY A 90 0.84 9.96 5.32
N TYR A 91 -0.20 10.72 5.64
CA TYR A 91 -1.47 10.19 6.09
C TYR A 91 -2.62 10.97 5.44
N ARG A 92 -3.78 10.34 5.33
CA ARG A 92 -5.02 10.98 4.87
C ARG A 92 -6.23 10.27 5.45
N LYS A 93 -7.42 10.84 5.25
CA LYS A 93 -8.67 10.12 5.49
C LYS A 93 -8.72 8.87 4.60
N PRO A 94 -9.22 7.72 5.10
CA PRO A 94 -9.35 6.51 4.31
C PRO A 94 -10.08 6.77 3.00
N VAL A 95 -9.60 6.17 1.92
CA VAL A 95 -10.28 6.21 0.60
C VAL A 95 -11.51 5.29 0.58
N GLN A 96 -11.55 4.32 1.50
CA GLN A 96 -12.66 3.40 1.71
C GLN A 96 -13.08 3.40 3.18
N ASN A 97 -14.37 3.24 3.44
CA ASN A 97 -14.89 3.04 4.80
C ASN A 97 -14.50 1.64 5.27
N VAL A 98 -13.34 1.53 5.93
CA VAL A 98 -12.87 0.30 6.55
C VAL A 98 -13.38 0.24 7.98
N VAL A 99 -14.31 -0.68 8.26
CA VAL A 99 -14.82 -0.96 9.60
C VAL A 99 -14.08 -2.17 10.15
N THR A 100 -13.40 -2.01 11.28
CA THR A 100 -12.86 -3.15 12.03
C THR A 100 -13.85 -3.53 13.11
N ARG A 101 -14.17 -4.82 13.22
CA ARG A 101 -14.98 -5.37 14.30
C ARG A 101 -14.10 -6.26 15.17
N TYR A 102 -14.26 -6.17 16.48
CA TYR A 102 -13.61 -7.06 17.43
C TYR A 102 -14.55 -7.30 18.61
N GLU A 103 -14.43 -8.45 19.23
CA GLU A 103 -15.21 -8.81 20.41
C GLU A 103 -14.39 -8.51 21.66
N GLU A 104 -15.00 -7.84 22.62
CA GLU A 104 -14.41 -7.57 23.92
C GLU A 104 -15.49 -7.79 24.96
N ASN A 105 -15.28 -8.78 25.85
CA ASN A 105 -16.22 -9.19 26.89
C ASN A 105 -17.63 -9.50 26.36
N GLY A 106 -17.74 -10.23 25.25
CA GLY A 106 -19.04 -10.58 24.64
C GLY A 106 -19.73 -9.45 23.87
N VAL A 107 -19.15 -8.24 23.83
CA VAL A 107 -19.68 -7.09 23.09
C VAL A 107 -18.91 -6.90 21.79
N ILE A 108 -19.61 -6.92 20.66
CA ILE A 108 -19.03 -6.57 19.35
C ILE A 108 -18.80 -5.07 19.29
N LYS A 109 -17.54 -4.66 19.40
CA LYS A 109 -17.12 -3.28 19.18
C LYS A 109 -16.70 -3.10 17.72
N SER A 110 -17.05 -1.95 17.15
CA SER A 110 -16.61 -1.58 15.81
C SER A 110 -15.98 -0.20 15.80
N TYR A 111 -14.90 -0.05 15.04
CA TYR A 111 -14.27 1.26 14.84
C TYR A 111 -13.91 1.48 13.37
N THR A 112 -13.97 2.75 12.98
CA THR A 112 -13.52 3.25 11.68
C THR A 112 -12.16 3.93 11.83
N PHE A 113 -11.33 3.84 10.79
CA PHE A 113 -10.06 4.56 10.78
C PHE A 113 -10.29 6.05 10.48
N SER A 114 -9.90 6.95 11.38
CA SER A 114 -9.96 8.40 11.12
C SER A 114 -8.83 8.89 10.19
N LYS A 115 -7.69 8.20 10.21
CA LYS A 115 -6.50 8.45 9.38
C LYS A 115 -5.86 7.14 8.97
N VAL A 116 -5.31 7.08 7.75
CA VAL A 116 -4.53 5.95 7.24
C VAL A 116 -3.22 6.48 6.69
N TYR A 117 -2.14 5.79 7.04
CA TYR A 117 -0.78 6.10 6.61
C TYR A 117 -0.47 5.42 5.30
N TYR A 118 0.38 6.05 4.49
CA TYR A 118 0.74 5.53 3.18
C TYR A 118 2.21 5.73 2.87
N ILE A 119 2.69 4.87 1.98
CA ILE A 119 3.86 5.09 1.13
C ILE A 119 3.37 5.45 -0.28
N GLU A 120 3.92 6.52 -0.85
CA GLU A 120 3.62 7.00 -2.19
C GLU A 120 4.85 6.78 -3.07
N PHE A 121 4.68 6.03 -4.17
CA PHE A 121 5.63 6.01 -5.27
C PHE A 121 5.23 7.07 -6.27
N ARG A 122 5.98 8.17 -6.32
CA ARG A 122 5.62 9.34 -7.12
C ARG A 122 6.30 9.32 -8.47
N PHE A 123 5.53 9.56 -9.51
CA PHE A 123 5.98 9.71 -10.88
C PHE A 123 5.58 11.10 -11.42
N LYS A 124 6.10 11.49 -12.58
CA LYS A 124 5.74 12.75 -13.25
C LYS A 124 4.28 12.71 -13.70
N LYS A 125 3.83 11.58 -14.27
CA LYS A 125 2.46 11.40 -14.77
C LYS A 125 1.49 10.75 -13.79
N GLY A 126 1.93 10.39 -12.59
CA GLY A 126 1.07 9.68 -11.66
C GLY A 126 1.68 9.43 -10.31
N SER A 127 0.92 8.74 -9.45
CA SER A 127 1.40 8.27 -8.15
C SER A 127 0.70 6.99 -7.77
N VAL A 128 1.40 6.11 -7.05
CA VAL A 128 0.82 4.91 -6.44
C VAL A 128 0.85 5.05 -4.92
N PHE A 129 -0.33 5.14 -4.30
CA PHE A 129 -0.51 5.23 -2.86
C PHE A 129 -0.82 3.85 -2.28
N CYS A 130 0.09 3.34 -1.46
CA CYS A 130 -0.09 2.09 -0.73
C CYS A 130 -0.40 2.38 0.74
N TYR A 131 -1.58 2.00 1.20
CA TYR A 131 -2.04 2.28 2.56
C TYR A 131 -1.69 1.15 3.52
N LEU A 132 -0.93 1.47 4.57
CA LEU A 132 -0.38 0.49 5.50
C LEU A 132 -0.71 0.85 6.95
N LYS A 133 -1.43 -0.06 7.64
CA LYS A 133 -1.71 0.07 9.08
C LYS A 133 -0.42 0.07 9.91
N GLY A 134 0.57 -0.73 9.51
CA GLY A 134 1.83 -0.92 10.22
C GLY A 134 2.63 0.37 10.41
N ILE A 135 2.57 1.32 9.47
CA ILE A 135 3.30 2.60 9.57
C ILE A 135 2.90 3.38 10.83
N PHE A 136 1.64 3.29 11.27
CA PHE A 136 1.17 3.93 12.50
C PHE A 136 1.96 3.49 13.74
N ARG A 137 2.46 2.25 13.77
CA ARG A 137 3.25 1.75 14.91
C ARG A 137 4.64 2.38 14.97
N LEU A 138 5.20 2.78 13.83
CA LEU A 138 6.54 3.35 13.73
C LEU A 138 6.61 4.79 14.27
N ILE A 139 5.48 5.49 14.29
CA ILE A 139 5.37 6.89 14.75
C ILE A 139 4.85 7.00 16.19
N LYS A 140 4.62 5.89 16.88
CA LYS A 140 4.19 5.87 18.28
C LYS A 140 5.38 5.49 19.14
N LYS A 141 5.82 6.41 20.01
CA LYS A 141 6.98 6.19 20.89
C LYS A 141 6.85 4.89 21.69
N GLU A 142 5.66 4.61 22.22
CA GLU A 142 5.43 3.40 23.02
C GLU A 142 5.51 2.08 22.22
N LYS A 143 5.50 2.15 20.87
CA LYS A 143 5.49 0.97 19.97
C LYS A 143 6.69 0.89 19.05
N SER A 144 7.44 1.97 18.86
CA SER A 144 8.56 2.05 17.92
C SER A 144 9.72 1.13 18.31
N GLU A 145 9.91 0.90 19.60
CA GLU A 145 11.02 0.08 20.12
C GLU A 145 10.75 -1.42 20.09
N THR A 146 9.51 -1.83 19.81
CA THR A 146 9.17 -3.26 19.73
C THR A 146 9.93 -3.94 18.59
N HIS A 147 10.29 -5.22 18.78
CA HIS A 147 10.98 -6.04 17.77
C HIS A 147 10.25 -6.00 16.41
N TYR A 148 8.91 -6.05 16.44
CA TYR A 148 8.09 -5.93 15.24
C TYR A 148 8.28 -4.60 14.50
N SER A 149 8.28 -3.48 15.22
CA SER A 149 8.45 -2.15 14.61
C SER A 149 9.84 -1.97 14.02
N GLN A 150 10.87 -2.44 14.72
CA GLN A 150 12.24 -2.42 14.21
C GLN A 150 12.38 -3.27 12.94
N PHE A 151 11.79 -4.47 12.92
CA PHE A 151 11.76 -5.32 11.73
C PHE A 151 11.04 -4.62 10.56
N LEU A 152 9.85 -4.06 10.81
CA LEU A 152 9.08 -3.34 9.79
C LEU A 152 9.87 -2.14 9.24
N LEU A 153 10.54 -1.37 10.10
CA LEU A 153 11.37 -0.24 9.68
C LEU A 153 12.50 -0.68 8.76
N LYS A 154 13.25 -1.72 9.14
CA LYS A 154 14.33 -2.30 8.30
C LYS A 154 13.79 -2.77 6.95
N LEU A 155 12.63 -3.44 6.95
CA LEU A 155 11.99 -3.93 5.73
C LEU A 155 11.57 -2.79 4.80
N MET A 156 11.02 -1.71 5.37
CA MET A 156 10.63 -0.51 4.60
C MET A 156 11.85 0.23 4.05
N MET A 157 12.94 0.37 4.81
CA MET A 157 14.19 0.98 4.31
C MET A 157 14.81 0.16 3.17
N SER A 158 14.77 -1.17 3.26
CA SER A 158 15.21 -2.07 2.19
C SER A 158 14.35 -1.89 0.93
N LEU A 159 13.03 -1.75 1.08
CA LEU A 159 12.11 -1.45 -0.03
C LEU A 159 12.50 -0.13 -0.71
N GLU A 160 12.73 0.93 0.07
CA GLU A 160 13.12 2.21 -0.50
C GLU A 160 14.40 2.10 -1.33
N LYS A 161 15.45 1.48 -0.76
CA LYS A 161 16.73 1.30 -1.44
C LYS A 161 16.56 0.55 -2.77
N GLN A 162 15.86 -0.58 -2.77
CA GLN A 162 15.68 -1.39 -3.96
C GLN A 162 14.79 -0.72 -5.02
N VAL A 163 13.77 0.06 -4.62
CA VAL A 163 12.96 0.84 -5.57
C VAL A 163 13.78 1.97 -6.22
N TYR A 164 14.63 2.64 -5.45
CA TYR A 164 15.54 3.65 -6.00
C TYR A 164 16.54 3.04 -6.98
N GLU A 165 17.12 1.89 -6.64
CA GLU A 165 18.01 1.13 -7.53
C GLU A 165 17.30 0.69 -8.81
N PHE A 166 16.09 0.13 -8.70
CA PHE A 166 15.26 -0.27 -9.83
C PHE A 166 14.99 0.89 -10.81
N TYR A 167 14.85 2.12 -10.31
CA TYR A 167 14.66 3.31 -11.14
C TYR A 167 15.95 4.07 -11.48
N GLY A 168 17.13 3.49 -11.18
CA GLY A 168 18.43 4.11 -11.48
C GLY A 168 18.64 5.44 -10.76
N LYS A 169 18.09 5.61 -9.55
CA LYS A 169 18.20 6.82 -8.75
C LYS A 169 19.11 6.60 -7.54
N LYS A 170 19.87 7.63 -7.18
CA LYS A 170 20.64 7.65 -5.93
C LYS A 170 19.70 7.67 -4.73
N PHE A 171 19.84 6.70 -3.84
CA PHE A 171 19.08 6.63 -2.60
C PHE A 171 19.52 7.76 -1.64
N PRO A 172 18.58 8.54 -1.06
CA PRO A 172 18.92 9.60 -0.11
C PRO A 172 19.55 9.04 1.18
N SER A 173 20.61 9.70 1.66
CA SER A 173 21.25 9.33 2.94
C SER A 173 20.26 9.38 4.10
N GLY A 174 20.34 8.41 5.01
CA GLY A 174 19.50 8.31 6.22
C GLY A 174 18.12 7.65 6.05
N GLY A 175 17.70 7.35 4.82
CA GLY A 175 16.39 6.74 4.54
C GLY A 175 15.22 7.73 4.65
N ILE A 176 14.21 7.54 3.81
CA ILE A 176 13.11 8.51 3.66
C ILE A 176 12.11 8.32 4.81
N ILE A 177 11.81 7.07 5.16
CA ILE A 177 10.91 6.72 6.25
C ILE A 177 11.46 7.17 7.60
N THR A 178 12.77 7.02 7.84
CA THR A 178 13.42 7.42 9.11
C THR A 178 13.28 8.92 9.32
N LYS A 179 13.67 9.71 8.31
CA LYS A 179 13.51 11.18 8.31
C LYS A 179 12.06 11.60 8.51
N TRP A 180 11.12 10.89 7.89
CA TRP A 180 9.70 11.17 8.04
C TRP A 180 9.18 10.86 9.45
N ILE A 181 9.59 9.73 10.05
CA ILE A 181 9.24 9.36 11.43
C ILE A 181 9.80 10.39 12.42
N GLU A 182 11.08 10.76 12.29
CA GLU A 182 11.72 11.76 13.15
C GLU A 182 10.96 13.09 13.12
N LYS A 183 10.58 13.56 11.92
CA LYS A 183 9.77 14.77 11.77
C LYS A 183 8.41 14.65 12.46
N LYS A 184 7.80 13.46 12.48
CA LYS A 184 6.50 13.21 13.12
C LYS A 184 6.56 13.03 14.63
N LEU A 185 7.69 12.60 15.17
CA LEU A 185 7.88 12.48 16.62
C LEU A 185 8.24 13.81 17.30
N ARG A 186 8.69 14.80 16.52
CA ARG A 186 8.98 16.18 16.98
C ARG A 186 7.77 17.13 16.89
N SER A 187 6.76 16.77 16.11
CA SER A 187 5.53 17.56 15.89
C SER A 187 4.41 17.12 16.82
#